data_AF-A0A8T1A3N6-F1
#
_entry.id   AF-A0A8T1A3N6-F1
#
_cell.length_a   1.000
_cell.length_b   1.000
_cell.length_c   1.000
_cell.angle_alpha   90.00
_cell.angle_beta   90.00
_cell.angle_gamma   90.00
#
_symmetry.space_group_name_H-M   'P 1'
#
loop_
_entity.id
_entity.type
_entity.pdbx_description
1 polymer ?
#
loop_
_entity_poly.entity_id
_entity_poly.type
_entity_poly.pdbx_seq_one_letter_code
_entity_poly.pdbx_strand_id
1 'polypeptide(L)'
;MGMIYYNVTSTYYLRMIFFSIALFQRQAWQQITISFQLRKVFYKQRPRNFFRTTSYAIAESVVQIPVNVAVSFVLGTFFYFMSGLTRTFEKYIVFYLVLLCFQHAISAYMTMLSALSPSITVGQALASISVSFFLLFSVLE
;
A
#
# COMPACT_ATOMS: atom_id res chain seq x y z
N MET A 1 -13.88 1.03 -16.93
CA MET A 1 -14.00 -0.43 -17.20
C MET A 1 -14.50 -1.25 -16.02
N GLY A 2 -14.02 -1.05 -14.78
CA GLY A 2 -14.52 -1.82 -13.62
C GLY A 2 -16.02 -1.67 -13.33
N MET A 3 -16.61 -0.50 -13.61
CA MET A 3 -18.04 -0.23 -13.44
C MET A 3 -18.95 -1.16 -14.26
N ILE A 4 -18.57 -1.41 -15.52
CA ILE A 4 -19.29 -2.33 -16.43
C ILE A 4 -19.11 -3.78 -15.96
N TYR A 5 -17.91 -4.08 -15.42
CA TYR A 5 -17.59 -5.41 -14.94
C TYR A 5 -18.34 -5.77 -13.65
N TYR A 6 -18.55 -4.83 -12.72
CA TYR A 6 -19.26 -5.10 -11.46
C TYR A 6 -20.76 -4.77 -11.47
N ASN A 7 -21.27 -4.11 -12.51
CA ASN A 7 -22.69 -3.72 -12.65
C ASN A 7 -23.23 -2.97 -11.42
N VAL A 8 -22.50 -1.93 -10.98
CA VAL A 8 -22.83 -1.12 -9.79
C VAL A 8 -23.01 0.35 -10.21
N THR A 9 -23.93 1.05 -9.56
CA THR A 9 -24.16 2.50 -9.74
C THR A 9 -22.89 3.30 -9.43
N SER A 10 -22.57 4.26 -10.30
CA SER A 10 -21.32 5.05 -10.28
C SER A 10 -20.96 5.60 -8.88
N THR A 11 -21.93 6.15 -8.17
CA THR A 11 -21.73 6.76 -6.84
C THR A 11 -21.24 5.77 -5.78
N TYR A 12 -21.71 4.52 -5.79
CA TYR A 12 -21.29 3.52 -4.80
C TYR A 12 -19.89 2.99 -5.10
N TYR A 13 -19.57 2.78 -6.37
CA TYR A 13 -18.28 2.27 -6.82
C TYR A 13 -17.15 3.26 -6.52
N LEU A 14 -17.33 4.54 -6.84
CA LEU A 14 -16.35 5.61 -6.55
C LEU A 14 -16.09 5.75 -5.04
N ARG A 15 -17.16 5.78 -4.21
CA ARG A 15 -17.03 5.89 -2.75
C ARG A 15 -16.28 4.71 -2.14
N MET A 16 -16.51 3.49 -2.64
CA MET A 16 -15.80 2.29 -2.18
C MET A 16 -14.31 2.35 -2.53
N ILE A 17 -13.97 2.73 -3.77
CA ILE A 17 -12.56 2.82 -4.21
C ILE A 17 -11.84 3.91 -3.42
N PHE A 18 -12.45 5.08 -3.27
CA PHE A 18 -11.88 6.18 -2.49
C PHE A 18 -11.58 5.74 -1.04
N PHE A 19 -12.54 5.07 -0.38
CA PHE A 19 -12.35 4.59 0.98
C PHE A 19 -11.26 3.50 1.08
N SER A 20 -11.21 2.60 0.11
CA SER A 20 -10.19 1.55 0.05
C SER A 20 -8.79 2.16 -0.09
N ILE A 21 -8.61 3.10 -1.02
CA ILE A 21 -7.33 3.80 -1.24
C ILE A 21 -6.88 4.52 0.04
N ALA A 22 -7.79 5.24 0.71
CA ALA A 22 -7.46 5.96 1.94
C ALA A 22 -6.96 5.02 3.06
N LEU A 23 -7.54 3.83 3.19
CA LEU A 23 -7.11 2.85 4.20
C LEU A 23 -5.79 2.17 3.86
N PHE A 24 -5.57 1.84 2.59
CA PHE A 24 -4.28 1.30 2.14
C PHE A 24 -3.15 2.33 2.28
N GLN A 25 -3.44 3.61 2.04
CA GLN A 25 -2.51 4.71 2.31
C GLN A 25 -2.16 4.81 3.80
N ARG A 26 -3.14 4.66 4.69
CA ARG A 26 -2.90 4.64 6.14
C ARG A 26 -1.97 3.51 6.56
N GLN A 27 -2.13 2.33 5.96
CA GLN A 27 -1.25 1.18 6.18
C GLN A 27 0.18 1.45 5.67
N ALA A 28 0.32 1.99 4.47
CA ALA A 28 1.63 2.33 3.90
C ALA A 28 2.38 3.38 4.75
N TRP A 29 1.65 4.24 5.47
CA TRP A 29 2.23 5.20 6.42
C TRP A 29 2.96 4.53 7.59
N GLN A 30 2.44 3.40 8.08
CA GLN A 30 3.08 2.63 9.15
C GLN A 30 4.37 1.97 8.65
N GLN A 31 4.41 1.55 7.38
CA GLN A 31 5.61 0.95 6.79
C GLN A 31 6.81 1.91 6.80
N ILE A 32 6.62 3.21 6.55
CA ILE A 32 7.70 4.21 6.59
C ILE A 32 8.43 4.16 7.95
N THR A 33 7.68 4.10 9.04
CA THR A 33 8.25 4.04 10.40
C THR A 33 9.07 2.77 10.60
N ILE A 34 8.56 1.64 10.10
CA ILE A 34 9.21 0.33 10.19
C ILE A 34 10.52 0.35 9.38
N SER A 35 10.50 0.81 8.13
CA SER A 35 11.68 0.88 7.26
C SER A 35 12.78 1.78 7.86
N PHE A 36 12.42 2.89 8.52
CA PHE A 36 13.40 3.74 9.23
C PHE A 36 14.03 3.06 10.45
N GLN A 37 13.27 2.32 11.25
CA GLN A 37 13.80 1.55 12.39
C GLN A 37 14.78 0.48 11.90
N LEU A 38 14.38 -0.25 10.86
CA LEU A 38 15.20 -1.27 10.21
C LEU A 38 16.50 -0.66 9.64
N ARG A 39 16.44 0.51 9.02
CA ARG A 39 17.61 1.27 8.54
C ARG A 39 18.58 1.64 9.67
N LYS A 40 18.07 2.05 10.85
CA LYS A 40 18.89 2.37 12.02
C LYS A 40 19.67 1.14 12.52
N VAL A 41 19.03 -0.02 12.54
CA VAL A 41 19.69 -1.30 12.89
C VAL A 41 20.75 -1.66 11.86
N PHE A 42 20.45 -1.50 10.56
CA PHE A 42 21.41 -1.74 9.48
C PHE A 42 22.67 -0.89 9.60
N TYR A 43 22.55 0.43 9.84
CA TYR A 43 23.73 1.30 10.03
C TYR A 43 24.58 0.88 11.23
N LYS A 44 23.97 0.36 12.31
CA LYS A 44 24.69 -0.15 13.47
C LYS A 44 25.45 -1.45 13.17
N GLN A 45 24.95 -2.28 12.25
CA GLN A 45 25.55 -3.56 11.87
C GLN A 45 26.54 -3.45 10.68
N ARG A 46 26.44 -2.40 9.86
CA ARG A 46 27.30 -2.10 8.71
C ARG A 46 28.81 -2.10 9.01
N PRO A 47 29.34 -1.52 10.11
CA PRO A 47 30.79 -1.54 10.37
C PRO A 47 31.36 -2.94 10.61
N ARG A 48 30.51 -3.95 10.85
CA ARG A 48 30.93 -5.36 10.95
C ARG A 48 30.83 -6.12 9.62
N ASN A 49 30.55 -5.45 8.50
CA ASN A 49 30.38 -6.04 7.16
C ASN A 49 29.43 -7.26 7.11
N PHE A 50 28.46 -7.33 8.01
CA PHE A 50 27.59 -8.50 8.17
C PHE A 50 26.70 -8.75 6.95
N PHE A 51 26.24 -7.70 6.26
CA PHE A 51 25.35 -7.82 5.09
C PHE A 51 25.60 -6.73 4.03
N ARG A 52 25.52 -7.13 2.76
CA ARG A 52 25.52 -6.23 1.59
C ARG A 52 24.19 -5.48 1.51
N THR A 53 24.21 -4.24 1.02
CA THR A 53 23.02 -3.38 0.89
C THR A 53 21.92 -4.01 0.04
N THR A 54 22.29 -4.78 -0.99
CA THR A 54 21.37 -5.50 -1.88
C THR A 54 20.65 -6.65 -1.18
N SER A 55 21.38 -7.44 -0.38
CA SER A 55 20.80 -8.54 0.41
C SER A 55 19.77 -8.04 1.42
N TYR A 56 20.02 -6.87 2.03
CA TYR A 56 19.09 -6.23 2.94
C TYR A 56 17.81 -5.74 2.24
N ALA A 57 17.94 -5.09 1.08
CA ALA A 57 16.78 -4.63 0.31
C ALA A 57 15.89 -5.80 -0.16
N ILE A 58 16.50 -6.90 -0.61
CA ILE A 58 15.76 -8.10 -1.02
C ILE A 58 15.05 -8.74 0.19
N ALA A 59 15.74 -8.88 1.33
CA ALA A 59 15.13 -9.43 2.53
C ALA A 59 13.93 -8.60 3.01
N GLU A 60 14.06 -7.27 2.98
CA GLU A 60 12.98 -6.35 3.36
C GLU A 60 11.77 -6.46 2.42
N SER A 61 12.01 -6.50 1.11
CA SER A 61 10.95 -6.73 0.11
C SER A 61 10.25 -8.08 0.30
N VAL A 62 11.00 -9.15 0.59
CA VAL A 62 10.43 -10.49 0.82
C VAL A 62 9.56 -10.52 2.07
N VAL A 63 9.93 -9.81 3.14
CA VAL A 63 9.14 -9.72 4.37
C VAL A 63 7.86 -8.91 4.17
N GLN A 64 7.87 -7.90 3.30
CA GLN A 64 6.68 -7.10 3.00
C GLN A 64 5.61 -7.88 2.21
N ILE A 65 5.99 -8.88 1.42
CA ILE A 65 5.05 -9.66 0.60
C ILE A 65 3.93 -10.31 1.44
N PRO A 66 4.22 -11.17 2.43
CA PRO A 66 3.17 -11.84 3.21
C PRO A 66 2.30 -10.83 3.99
N VAL A 67 2.89 -9.72 4.45
CA VAL A 67 2.14 -8.66 5.15
C VAL A 67 1.15 -7.99 4.20
N ASN A 68 1.59 -7.61 3.00
CA ASN A 68 0.73 -6.98 2.00
C ASN A 68 -0.38 -7.94 1.55
N VAL A 69 -0.07 -9.22 1.34
CA VAL A 69 -1.06 -10.26 0.98
C VAL A 69 -2.13 -10.39 2.08
N ALA A 70 -1.73 -10.49 3.35
CA ALA A 70 -2.64 -10.65 4.46
C ALA A 70 -3.55 -9.42 4.64
N VAL A 71 -2.98 -8.22 4.58
CA VAL A 71 -3.73 -6.96 4.70
C VAL A 71 -4.71 -6.78 3.54
N SER A 72 -4.26 -6.98 2.30
CA SER A 72 -5.13 -6.91 1.11
C SER A 72 -6.22 -7.98 1.15
N PHE A 73 -5.95 -9.17 1.70
CA PHE A 73 -6.96 -10.22 1.83
C PHE A 73 -8.03 -9.84 2.85
N VAL A 74 -7.65 -9.50 4.09
CA VAL A 74 -8.60 -9.19 5.15
C VAL A 74 -9.42 -7.95 4.81
N LEU A 75 -8.75 -6.84 4.45
CA LEU A 75 -9.44 -5.59 4.12
C LEU A 75 -10.21 -5.72 2.80
N GLY A 76 -9.60 -6.30 1.76
CA GLY A 76 -10.24 -6.47 0.46
C GLY A 76 -11.50 -7.32 0.53
N THR A 77 -11.46 -8.43 1.28
CA THR A 77 -12.63 -9.29 1.52
C THR A 77 -13.73 -8.50 2.23
N PHE A 78 -13.38 -7.81 3.31
CA PHE A 78 -14.34 -7.03 4.10
C PHE A 78 -15.03 -5.96 3.25
N PHE A 79 -14.28 -5.19 2.46
CA PHE A 79 -14.84 -4.15 1.59
C PHE A 79 -15.72 -4.72 0.49
N TYR A 80 -15.29 -5.81 -0.13
CA TYR A 80 -16.06 -6.44 -1.20
C TYR A 80 -17.45 -6.87 -0.73
N PHE A 81 -17.54 -7.47 0.47
CA PHE A 81 -18.82 -7.87 1.06
C PHE A 81 -19.63 -6.68 1.59
N MET A 82 -18.98 -5.67 2.18
CA MET A 82 -19.67 -4.49 2.72
C MET A 82 -20.28 -3.62 1.61
N SER A 83 -19.64 -3.55 0.45
CA SER A 83 -20.13 -2.77 -0.70
C SER A 83 -21.21 -3.48 -1.51
N GLY A 84 -21.53 -4.74 -1.20
CA GLY A 84 -22.62 -5.47 -1.84
C GLY A 84 -22.38 -5.77 -3.33
N LEU A 85 -21.12 -5.90 -3.76
CA LEU A 85 -20.78 -6.21 -5.15
C LEU A 85 -21.29 -7.61 -5.55
N THR A 86 -21.38 -7.86 -6.87
CA THR A 86 -21.81 -9.15 -7.42
C THR A 86 -20.98 -10.29 -6.84
N ARG A 87 -21.59 -11.20 -6.07
CA ARG A 87 -20.92 -12.32 -5.38
C ARG A 87 -20.51 -13.48 -6.31
N THR A 88 -19.86 -13.17 -7.42
CA THR A 88 -19.30 -14.17 -8.34
C THR A 88 -17.82 -14.35 -8.04
N PHE A 89 -17.38 -15.60 -7.88
CA PHE A 89 -16.00 -15.93 -7.53
C PHE A 89 -14.96 -15.37 -8.51
N GLU A 90 -15.24 -15.43 -9.81
CA GLU A 90 -14.37 -14.86 -10.85
C GLU A 90 -14.13 -13.36 -10.65
N LYS A 91 -15.20 -12.60 -10.36
CA LYS A 91 -15.11 -11.16 -10.17
C LYS A 91 -14.39 -10.80 -8.88
N TYR A 92 -14.55 -11.61 -7.83
CA TYR A 92 -13.80 -11.46 -6.59
C TYR A 92 -12.29 -11.64 -6.79
N ILE A 93 -11.87 -12.64 -7.57
CA ILE A 93 -10.44 -12.87 -7.86
C ILE A 93 -9.82 -11.69 -8.60
N VAL A 94 -10.51 -11.17 -9.62
CA VAL A 94 -10.01 -10.02 -10.39
C VAL A 94 -9.91 -8.78 -9.48
N PHE A 95 -10.91 -8.54 -8.64
CA PHE A 95 -10.88 -7.48 -7.63
C PHE A 95 -9.66 -7.62 -6.71
N TYR A 96 -9.47 -8.82 -6.16
CA TYR A 96 -8.40 -9.11 -5.21
C TYR A 96 -7.01 -8.94 -5.83
N LEU A 97 -6.78 -9.43 -7.05
CA LEU A 97 -5.49 -9.29 -7.74
C LEU A 97 -5.14 -7.83 -8.02
N VAL A 98 -6.12 -7.02 -8.44
CA VAL A 98 -5.92 -5.58 -8.66
C VAL A 98 -5.59 -4.89 -7.34
N LEU A 99 -6.31 -5.22 -6.27
CA LEU A 99 -6.08 -4.66 -4.93
C LEU A 99 -4.69 -5.01 -4.39
N LEU A 100 -4.25 -6.25 -4.61
CA LEU A 100 -2.95 -6.75 -4.19
C LEU A 100 -1.82 -6.05 -4.97
N CYS A 101 -1.94 -5.95 -6.29
CA CYS A 101 -0.98 -5.22 -7.13
C CYS A 101 -0.88 -3.75 -6.70
N PHE A 102 -2.01 -3.10 -6.44
CA PHE A 102 -2.04 -1.72 -5.96
C PHE A 102 -1.36 -1.56 -4.59
N GLN A 103 -1.61 -2.48 -3.65
CA GLN A 103 -0.97 -2.48 -2.33
C GLN A 103 0.55 -2.63 -2.43
N HIS A 104 1.04 -3.50 -3.31
CA HIS A 104 2.48 -3.63 -3.56
C HIS A 104 3.09 -2.37 -4.18
N ALA A 105 2.41 -1.76 -5.16
CA ALA A 105 2.88 -0.55 -5.81
C ALA A 105 3.01 0.63 -4.84
N ILE A 106 1.99 0.85 -3.99
CA ILE A 106 2.01 1.96 -3.02
C ILE A 106 3.03 1.72 -1.91
N SER A 107 3.20 0.48 -1.46
CA SER A 107 4.21 0.06 -0.49
C SER A 107 5.63 0.32 -1.01
N ALA A 108 5.92 -0.03 -2.27
CA ALA A 108 7.19 0.25 -2.91
C ALA A 108 7.44 1.77 -3.06
N TYR A 109 6.41 2.53 -3.46
CA TYR A 109 6.50 3.99 -3.58
C TYR A 109 6.80 4.67 -2.23
N MET A 110 6.13 4.27 -1.15
CA MET A 110 6.38 4.82 0.18
C MET A 110 7.76 4.42 0.73
N THR A 111 8.23 3.21 0.44
CA THR A 111 9.58 2.76 0.80
C THR A 111 10.65 3.57 0.07
N MET A 112 10.43 3.91 -1.21
CA MET A 112 11.31 4.82 -1.97
C MET A 112 11.38 6.22 -1.33
N LEU A 113 10.23 6.80 -0.93
CA LEU A 113 10.18 8.08 -0.22
C LEU A 113 10.88 8.01 1.15
N SER A 114 10.74 6.90 1.86
CA SER A 114 11.43 6.65 3.12
C SER A 114 12.95 6.53 2.95
N ALA A 115 13.43 5.99 1.83
CA ALA A 115 14.86 5.88 1.54
C ALA A 115 15.48 7.25 1.24
N LEU A 116 14.74 8.15 0.58
CA LEU A 116 15.19 9.49 0.20
C LEU A 116 15.19 10.48 1.38
N SER A 117 14.38 10.22 2.41
CA SER A 117 14.24 11.14 3.55
C SER A 117 15.32 10.95 4.64
N PRO A 118 15.77 12.04 5.30
CA PRO A 118 16.79 12.00 6.33
C PRO A 118 16.25 11.64 7.73
N SER A 119 14.95 11.86 7.98
CA SER A 119 14.31 11.57 9.26
C SER A 119 12.88 11.05 9.08
N ILE A 120 12.38 10.33 10.10
CA ILE A 120 11.01 9.79 10.12
C ILE A 120 9.98 10.92 9.93
N THR A 121 10.16 12.04 10.61
CA THR A 121 9.26 13.19 10.54
C THR A 121 9.19 13.76 9.12
N VAL A 122 10.33 13.89 8.45
CA VAL A 122 10.39 14.41 7.06
C VAL A 122 9.81 13.39 6.08
N GLY A 123 10.09 12.09 6.26
CA GLY A 123 9.53 11.03 5.43
C GLY A 123 8.01 10.92 5.54
N GLN A 124 7.47 11.00 6.76
CA GLN A 124 6.03 11.01 7.00
C GLN A 124 5.36 12.28 6.47
N ALA A 125 6.00 13.45 6.54
CA ALA A 125 5.48 14.69 5.97
C ALA A 125 5.49 14.66 4.42
N LEU A 126 6.53 14.13 3.79
CA LEU A 126 6.57 13.93 2.34
C LEU A 126 5.50 12.96 1.86
N ALA A 127 5.32 11.84 2.59
CA ALA A 127 4.27 10.89 2.30
C ALA A 127 2.88 11.50 2.47
N SER A 128 2.66 12.30 3.52
CA SER A 128 1.37 12.97 3.76
C SER A 128 1.00 13.96 2.66
N ILE A 129 1.96 14.76 2.20
CA ILE A 129 1.78 15.71 1.10
C ILE A 129 1.51 14.95 -0.21
N SER A 130 2.29 13.91 -0.50
CA SER A 130 2.10 13.09 -1.71
C SER A 130 0.74 12.40 -1.73
N VAL A 131 0.32 11.81 -0.61
CA VAL A 131 -1.00 11.20 -0.43
C VAL A 131 -2.12 12.23 -0.61
N SER A 132 -1.97 13.42 -0.02
CA SER A 132 -2.97 14.49 -0.14
C SER A 132 -3.12 14.96 -1.59
N PHE A 133 -2.01 15.04 -2.33
CA PHE A 133 -2.01 15.33 -3.76
C PHE A 133 -2.78 14.25 -4.54
N PHE A 134 -2.44 12.96 -4.36
CA PHE A 134 -3.15 11.87 -5.06
C PHE A 134 -4.65 11.80 -4.73
N LEU A 135 -5.04 12.09 -3.48
CA LEU A 135 -6.45 12.14 -3.08
C LEU A 135 -7.20 13.31 -3.73
N LEU A 136 -6.57 14.48 -3.88
CA LEU A 136 -7.17 15.63 -4.55
C LEU A 136 -7.47 15.34 -6.02
N PHE A 137 -6.52 14.74 -6.75
CA PHE A 137 -6.76 14.36 -8.15
C PHE A 137 -7.78 13.24 -8.29
N SER A 138 -7.90 12.35 -7.30
CA SER A 138 -8.93 11.30 -7.31
C SER A 138 -10.36 11.81 -7.09
N VAL A 139 -10.54 13.04 -6.60
CA VAL A 139 -11.87 13.66 -6.37
C VAL A 139 -12.27 14.58 -7.53
N LEU A 140 -11.32 15.00 -8.37
CA LEU A 140 -11.56 15.93 -9.47
C LEU A 140 -12.13 15.27 -10.74
N GLU A 141 -12.21 13.94 -10.78
CA GLU A 141 -12.80 13.13 -11.87
C GLU A 141 -14.02 12.33 -11.37
#